data_AF-A0A4Q9GYH6-F1
#
_entry.id   AF-A0A4Q9GYH6-F1
#
_cell.length_a   1.000
_cell.length_b   1.000
_cell.length_c   1.000
_cell.angle_alpha   90.00
_cell.angle_beta   90.00
_cell.angle_gamma   90.00
#
_symmetry.space_group_name_H-M   'P 1'
#
loop_
_entity.id
_entity.type
_entity.pdbx_description
1 polymer ?
#
loop_
_entity_poly.entity_id
_entity_poly.type
_entity_poly.pdbx_seq_one_letter_code
_entity_poly.pdbx_strand_id
1 'polypeptide(L)'
;GQVISAADLAAGKLAYVPDANENGAPYGSFTFSVQDTSGAFDAAPNTFTLNVSNVNNAPVAAPDERSVSEDGSLDITAANGVIRSGDAATGKDSDADAGDQLSVSAISFTRADGSVVVGTVGQPIAGLYGTLTLKADGSYTYTPNAEAQKLDD
;
A
#
# COMPACT_ATOMS: atom_id res chain seq x y z
N GLY A 1 26.56 31.42 9.77
CA GLY A 1 25.93 30.78 8.60
C GLY A 1 26.85 30.89 7.41
N GLN A 2 26.52 30.21 6.31
CA GLN A 2 27.18 30.41 5.03
C GLN A 2 26.54 31.61 4.32
N VAL A 3 27.35 32.47 3.70
CA VAL A 3 26.82 33.51 2.81
C VAL A 3 26.54 32.88 1.45
N ILE A 4 25.29 32.97 1.01
CA ILE A 4 24.86 32.53 -0.32
C ILE A 4 24.71 33.78 -1.18
N SER A 5 25.49 33.88 -2.25
CA SER A 5 25.41 35.04 -3.15
C SER A 5 24.19 34.95 -4.07
N ALA A 6 23.78 36.09 -4.64
CA ALA A 6 22.76 36.10 -5.69
C ALA A 6 23.17 35.22 -6.90
N ALA A 7 24.46 35.15 -7.21
CA ALA A 7 24.98 34.28 -8.25
C ALA A 7 24.83 32.78 -7.91
N ASP A 8 25.00 32.40 -6.64
CA ASP A 8 24.79 31.02 -6.19
C ASP A 8 23.31 30.61 -6.27
N LEU A 9 22.40 31.53 -5.93
CA LEU A 9 20.96 31.32 -6.08
C LEU A 9 20.57 31.20 -7.56
N ALA A 10 21.07 32.11 -8.41
CA ALA A 10 20.81 32.08 -9.85
C ALA A 10 21.40 30.82 -10.53
N ALA A 11 22.49 30.29 -9.99
CA ALA A 11 23.07 29.01 -10.40
C ALA A 11 22.32 27.78 -9.84
N GLY A 12 21.24 27.97 -9.07
CA GLY A 12 20.43 26.88 -8.52
C GLY A 12 21.13 26.07 -7.42
N LYS A 13 22.15 26.63 -6.75
CA LYS A 13 22.89 25.90 -5.71
C LYS A 13 22.10 25.68 -4.42
N LEU A 14 21.02 26.44 -4.21
CA LEU A 14 20.04 26.15 -3.18
C LEU A 14 19.02 25.15 -3.72
N ALA A 15 19.41 23.88 -3.71
CA ALA A 15 18.55 22.77 -4.09
C ALA A 15 18.21 21.94 -2.85
N TYR A 16 16.94 21.58 -2.72
CA TYR A 16 16.48 20.62 -1.73
C TYR A 16 15.81 19.46 -2.46
N VAL A 17 16.33 18.26 -2.24
CA VAL A 17 15.83 17.04 -2.86
C VAL A 17 15.40 16.13 -1.71
N PRO A 18 14.09 15.91 -1.51
CA PRO A 18 13.60 14.90 -0.58
C PRO A 18 14.11 13.51 -0.93
N ASP A 19 14.19 12.63 0.06
CA ASP A 19 14.41 11.21 -0.20
C ASP A 19 13.22 10.62 -0.97
N ALA A 20 13.47 9.54 -1.72
CA ALA A 20 12.43 8.90 -2.50
C ALA A 20 11.33 8.34 -1.59
N ASN A 21 10.06 8.53 -1.99
CA ASN A 21 8.85 8.09 -1.28
C ASN A 21 8.63 8.70 0.11
N GLU A 22 9.36 9.76 0.45
CA GLU A 22 9.12 10.52 1.67
C GLU A 22 8.12 11.65 1.45
N ASN A 23 7.39 12.01 2.50
CA ASN A 23 6.46 13.15 2.50
C ASN A 23 6.42 13.82 3.88
N GLY A 24 5.91 15.05 3.96
CA GLY A 24 5.79 15.77 5.21
C GLY A 24 5.39 17.23 5.07
N ALA A 25 4.67 17.75 6.07
CA ALA A 25 4.30 19.15 6.17
C ALA A 25 4.38 19.60 7.66
N PRO A 26 5.56 20.02 8.15
CA PRO A 26 6.79 20.28 7.38
C PRO A 26 7.62 19.02 7.15
N TYR A 27 8.27 18.94 5.99
CA TYR A 27 9.27 17.91 5.69
C TYR A 27 10.69 18.39 6.06
N GLY A 28 10.97 19.68 5.86
CA GLY A 28 12.24 20.30 6.25
C GLY A 28 12.08 21.77 6.58
N SER A 29 13.04 22.33 7.30
CA SER A 29 13.14 23.77 7.49
C SER A 29 14.58 24.23 7.65
N PHE A 30 14.84 25.48 7.30
CA PHE A 30 16.09 26.15 7.63
C PHE A 30 15.82 27.62 7.94
N THR A 31 16.76 28.27 8.62
CA THR A 31 16.70 29.70 8.91
C THR A 31 17.66 30.49 8.03
N PHE A 32 17.29 31.72 7.69
CA PHE A 32 18.10 32.62 6.85
C PHE A 32 17.93 34.08 7.26
N SER A 33 18.92 34.91 6.93
CA SER A 33 18.84 36.36 7.04
C SER A 33 19.26 36.98 5.71
N VAL A 34 18.54 38.00 5.27
CA VAL A 34 18.84 38.79 4.08
C VAL A 34 19.73 39.96 4.50
N GLN A 35 20.76 40.24 3.70
CA GLN A 35 21.63 41.39 3.86
C GLN A 35 21.25 42.48 2.86
N ASP A 36 21.14 43.72 3.31
CA ASP A 36 20.98 44.86 2.40
C ASP A 36 22.31 45.33 1.81
N THR A 37 22.26 46.31 0.91
CA THR A 37 23.46 46.87 0.26
C THR A 37 24.35 47.68 1.20
N SER A 38 23.87 48.04 2.39
CA SER A 38 24.65 48.72 3.44
C SER A 38 25.39 47.74 4.35
N GLY A 39 25.12 46.44 4.21
CA GLY A 39 25.74 45.35 4.97
C GLY A 39 24.96 44.94 6.21
N ALA A 40 23.79 45.54 6.47
CA ALA A 40 22.94 45.17 7.59
C ALA A 40 22.13 43.90 7.25
N PHE A 41 22.05 42.98 8.20
CA PHE A 41 21.20 41.79 8.10
C PHE A 41 19.85 42.03 8.81
N ASP A 42 18.87 41.17 8.52
CA ASP A 42 17.64 41.09 9.31
C ASP A 42 17.93 41.02 10.82
N ALA A 43 17.12 41.75 11.61
CA ALA A 43 17.28 41.79 13.07
C ALA A 43 17.02 40.42 13.75
N ALA A 44 16.25 39.55 13.10
CA ALA A 44 16.04 38.17 13.49
C ALA A 44 16.05 37.27 12.24
N PRO A 45 16.54 36.03 12.33
CA PRO A 45 16.47 35.09 11.23
C PRO A 45 15.01 34.79 10.83
N ASN A 46 14.76 34.73 9.53
CA ASN A 46 13.54 34.20 8.94
C ASN A 46 13.59 32.68 8.87
N THR A 47 12.43 32.03 8.83
CA THR A 47 12.30 30.58 8.64
C THR A 47 11.76 30.30 7.25
N PHE A 48 12.41 29.40 6.52
CA PHE A 48 11.88 28.78 5.32
C PHE A 48 11.45 27.35 5.63
N THR A 49 10.19 27.04 5.32
CA THR A 49 9.59 25.72 5.55
C THR A 49 9.35 25.04 4.21
N LEU A 50 9.75 23.77 4.12
CA LEU A 50 9.53 22.92 2.96
C LEU A 50 8.48 21.88 3.27
N ASN A 51 7.47 21.81 2.41
CA ASN A 51 6.45 20.77 2.46
C ASN A 51 6.65 19.85 1.25
N VAL A 52 6.53 18.55 1.47
CA VAL A 52 6.52 17.52 0.43
C VAL A 52 5.16 16.84 0.53
N SER A 53 4.32 17.03 -0.48
CA SER A 53 3.02 16.36 -0.54
C SER A 53 3.21 14.87 -0.76
N ASN A 54 2.42 14.03 -0.08
CA ASN A 54 2.38 12.62 -0.42
C ASN A 54 1.79 12.46 -1.84
N VAL A 55 2.33 11.50 -2.58
CA VAL A 55 1.74 11.03 -3.84
C VAL A 55 1.25 9.64 -3.56
N ASN A 56 -0.06 9.46 -3.59
CA ASN A 56 -0.69 8.17 -3.32
C ASN A 56 -0.13 7.09 -4.27
N ASN A 57 0.54 6.11 -3.71
CA ASN A 57 0.96 4.88 -4.33
C ASN A 57 -0.22 3.90 -4.41
N ALA A 58 -0.12 2.93 -5.30
CA ALA A 58 -1.12 1.86 -5.38
C ALA A 58 -0.68 0.69 -4.50
N PRO A 59 -1.62 -0.07 -3.92
CA PRO A 59 -1.31 -1.29 -3.20
C PRO A 59 -0.55 -2.29 -4.08
N VAL A 60 0.41 -2.98 -3.47
CA VAL A 60 1.14 -4.09 -4.07
C VAL A 60 0.67 -5.39 -3.44
N ALA A 61 0.00 -6.22 -4.24
CA ALA A 61 -0.48 -7.53 -3.80
C ALA A 61 0.63 -8.58 -3.84
N ALA A 62 0.63 -9.50 -2.88
CA ALA A 62 1.49 -10.66 -2.85
C ALA A 62 0.66 -11.95 -2.96
N PRO A 63 1.04 -12.93 -3.81
CA PRO A 63 0.25 -14.15 -3.96
C PRO A 63 0.14 -14.99 -2.68
N ASP A 64 -1.05 -15.51 -2.42
CA ASP A 64 -1.34 -16.45 -1.35
C ASP A 64 -1.57 -17.87 -1.86
N GLU A 65 -1.18 -18.85 -1.06
CA GLU A 65 -1.48 -20.26 -1.29
C GLU A 65 -2.07 -20.90 -0.02
N ARG A 66 -3.10 -21.74 -0.22
CA ARG A 66 -3.70 -22.61 0.79
C ARG A 66 -4.20 -23.89 0.15
N SER A 67 -4.26 -24.94 0.95
CA SER A 67 -4.86 -26.22 0.61
C SER A 67 -5.86 -26.64 1.69
N VAL A 68 -6.90 -27.35 1.27
CA VAL A 68 -7.87 -28.01 2.14
C VAL A 68 -8.26 -29.33 1.48
N SER A 69 -8.52 -30.37 2.27
CA SER A 69 -9.06 -31.62 1.73
C SER A 69 -10.49 -31.43 1.26
N GLU A 70 -10.96 -32.35 0.43
CA GLU A 70 -12.35 -32.47 0.00
C GLU A 70 -13.33 -32.47 1.18
N ASP A 71 -13.00 -33.12 2.29
CA ASP A 71 -13.82 -33.12 3.52
C ASP A 71 -13.63 -31.90 4.43
N GLY A 72 -12.65 -31.05 4.13
CA GLY A 72 -12.26 -29.95 4.99
C GLY A 72 -13.05 -28.65 4.72
N SER A 73 -12.79 -27.63 5.53
CA SER A 73 -13.20 -26.26 5.22
C SER A 73 -12.17 -25.27 5.72
N LEU A 74 -12.10 -24.10 5.09
CA LEU A 74 -11.29 -22.98 5.57
C LEU A 74 -12.19 -21.90 6.15
N ASP A 75 -11.84 -21.41 7.32
CA ASP A 75 -12.39 -20.19 7.93
C ASP A 75 -11.20 -19.35 8.42
N ILE A 76 -10.77 -18.42 7.56
CA ILE A 76 -9.54 -17.66 7.74
C ILE A 76 -9.87 -16.25 8.15
N THR A 77 -9.41 -15.87 9.34
CA THR A 77 -9.57 -14.52 9.88
C THR A 77 -8.75 -13.49 9.10
N ALA A 78 -9.11 -12.21 9.19
CA ALA A 78 -8.40 -11.12 8.50
C ALA A 78 -6.91 -11.04 8.86
N ALA A 79 -6.51 -11.48 10.07
CA ALA A 79 -5.10 -11.51 10.48
C ALA A 79 -4.25 -12.49 9.65
N ASN A 80 -4.86 -13.56 9.13
CA ASN A 80 -4.23 -14.60 8.33
C ASN A 80 -4.77 -14.67 6.89
N GLY A 81 -5.67 -13.75 6.54
CA GLY A 81 -6.32 -13.67 5.24
C GLY A 81 -5.43 -13.00 4.20
N VAL A 82 -5.96 -12.82 2.99
CA VAL A 82 -5.19 -12.49 1.77
C VAL A 82 -4.45 -11.15 1.79
N ILE A 83 -4.74 -10.28 2.76
CA ILE A 83 -4.05 -8.99 2.91
C ILE A 83 -2.87 -9.11 3.88
N ARG A 84 -3.06 -9.84 4.99
CA ARG A 84 -2.14 -9.81 6.13
C ARG A 84 -1.28 -11.06 6.23
N SER A 85 -1.79 -12.20 5.78
CA SER A 85 -1.15 -13.52 5.76
C SER A 85 -0.25 -13.75 6.98
N GLY A 86 -0.77 -13.49 8.18
CA GLY A 86 0.00 -13.42 9.43
C GLY A 86 0.67 -14.73 9.84
N ASP A 87 0.18 -15.86 9.34
CA ASP A 87 0.71 -17.21 9.52
C ASP A 87 1.78 -17.59 8.49
N ALA A 88 2.03 -16.75 7.48
CA ALA A 88 3.04 -16.92 6.46
C ALA A 88 3.97 -15.70 6.35
N ALA A 89 5.23 -15.93 5.95
CA ALA A 89 6.15 -14.82 5.68
C ALA A 89 5.89 -14.18 4.29
N THR A 90 5.34 -14.97 3.36
CA THR A 90 4.95 -14.57 1.99
C THR A 90 3.43 -14.36 1.91
N GLY A 91 2.97 -13.62 0.90
CA GLY A 91 1.53 -13.34 0.70
C GLY A 91 1.00 -12.12 1.45
N LYS A 92 1.89 -11.30 2.05
CA LYS A 92 1.47 -10.04 2.67
C LYS A 92 1.41 -8.93 1.64
N ASP A 93 0.26 -8.30 1.53
CA ASP A 93 0.09 -7.11 0.72
C ASP A 93 0.74 -5.90 1.40
N SER A 94 1.13 -4.90 0.60
CA SER A 94 1.78 -3.68 1.11
C SER A 94 1.28 -2.43 0.39
N ASP A 95 1.39 -1.30 1.08
CA ASP A 95 1.30 0.03 0.48
C ASP A 95 2.46 0.87 1.02
N ALA A 96 2.99 1.75 0.18
CA ALA A 96 4.09 2.64 0.56
C ALA A 96 3.59 3.85 1.37
N ASP A 97 2.32 4.21 1.24
CA ASP A 97 1.71 5.29 2.01
C ASP A 97 1.41 4.84 3.45
N ALA A 98 2.17 5.40 4.39
CA ALA A 98 2.04 5.07 5.80
C ALA A 98 0.64 5.46 6.34
N GLY A 99 -0.09 4.46 6.85
CA GLY A 99 -1.42 4.65 7.43
C GLY A 99 -2.56 4.24 6.52
N ASP A 100 -2.28 3.93 5.25
CA ASP A 100 -3.29 3.45 4.32
C ASP A 100 -3.84 2.09 4.74
N GLN A 101 -5.15 1.94 4.59
CA GLN A 101 -5.86 0.69 4.84
C GLN A 101 -6.09 -0.04 3.53
N LEU A 102 -5.53 -1.24 3.44
CA LEU A 102 -5.79 -2.15 2.34
C LEU A 102 -7.16 -2.81 2.49
N SER A 103 -7.88 -2.95 1.37
CA SER A 103 -9.14 -3.68 1.31
C SER A 103 -9.32 -4.39 -0.02
N VAL A 104 -10.00 -5.54 0.00
CA VAL A 104 -10.42 -6.25 -1.21
C VAL A 104 -11.62 -5.50 -1.80
N SER A 105 -11.46 -4.98 -3.02
CA SER A 105 -12.50 -4.21 -3.72
C SER A 105 -13.21 -5.00 -4.82
N ALA A 106 -12.56 -6.02 -5.37
CA ALA A 106 -13.10 -6.90 -6.40
C ALA A 106 -12.49 -8.29 -6.30
N ILE A 107 -13.20 -9.28 -6.83
CA ILE A 107 -12.71 -10.66 -6.92
C ILE A 107 -13.16 -11.27 -8.24
N SER A 108 -12.25 -11.98 -8.88
CA SER A 108 -12.56 -12.85 -10.01
C SER A 108 -11.58 -14.02 -10.04
N PHE A 109 -11.97 -15.12 -10.67
CA PHE A 109 -11.05 -16.21 -10.98
C PHE A 109 -11.29 -16.70 -12.40
N THR A 110 -10.22 -17.21 -13.01
CA THR A 110 -10.26 -17.81 -14.34
C THR A 110 -10.33 -19.32 -14.18
N ARG A 111 -11.31 -19.96 -14.83
CA ARG A 111 -11.45 -21.41 -14.85
C ARG A 111 -10.46 -22.05 -15.82
N ALA A 112 -10.30 -23.37 -15.73
CA ALA A 112 -9.42 -24.13 -16.61
C ALA A 112 -9.78 -24.01 -18.11
N ASP A 113 -11.05 -23.73 -18.44
CA ASP A 113 -11.53 -23.48 -19.80
C ASP A 113 -11.32 -22.03 -20.28
N GLY A 114 -10.68 -21.18 -19.46
CA GLY A 114 -10.41 -19.78 -19.74
C GLY A 114 -11.59 -18.83 -19.45
N SER A 115 -12.74 -19.34 -19.00
CA SER A 115 -13.86 -18.48 -18.61
C SER A 115 -13.56 -17.74 -17.30
N VAL A 116 -13.95 -16.47 -17.24
CA VAL A 116 -13.79 -15.64 -16.04
C VAL A 116 -15.09 -15.62 -15.25
N VAL A 117 -14.99 -15.94 -13.96
CA VAL A 117 -16.08 -15.75 -13.00
C VAL A 117 -15.78 -14.48 -12.20
N VAL A 118 -16.64 -13.48 -12.34
CA VAL A 118 -16.58 -12.27 -11.52
C VAL A 118 -17.49 -12.46 -10.31
N GLY A 119 -16.95 -12.25 -9.12
CA GLY A 119 -17.67 -12.33 -7.85
C GLY A 119 -17.98 -10.95 -7.28
N THR A 120 -18.76 -10.94 -6.21
CA THR A 120 -19.00 -9.75 -5.38
C THR A 120 -18.34 -9.97 -4.03
N VAL A 121 -17.54 -9.01 -3.56
CA VAL A 121 -16.87 -9.08 -2.26
C VAL A 121 -17.91 -9.27 -1.14
N GLY A 122 -17.61 -10.20 -0.23
CA GLY A 122 -18.45 -10.57 0.90
C GLY A 122 -19.63 -11.47 0.55
N GLN A 123 -19.84 -11.82 -0.72
CA GLN A 123 -20.85 -12.77 -1.14
C GLN A 123 -20.24 -14.14 -1.48
N PRO A 124 -21.02 -15.24 -1.36
CA PRO A 124 -20.57 -16.54 -1.80
C PRO A 124 -20.37 -16.59 -3.33
N ILE A 125 -19.23 -17.12 -3.75
CA ILE A 125 -18.87 -17.27 -5.17
C ILE A 125 -18.62 -18.75 -5.44
N ALA A 126 -19.48 -19.33 -6.27
CA ALA A 126 -19.40 -20.74 -6.63
C ALA A 126 -18.25 -21.01 -7.61
N GLY A 127 -17.24 -21.73 -7.14
CA GLY A 127 -16.21 -22.37 -7.96
C GLY A 127 -16.63 -23.78 -8.41
N LEU A 128 -15.71 -24.46 -9.09
CA LEU A 128 -15.94 -25.83 -9.55
C LEU A 128 -16.02 -26.81 -8.36
N TYR A 129 -15.09 -26.70 -7.42
CA TYR A 129 -14.93 -27.64 -6.29
C TYR A 129 -15.40 -27.09 -4.95
N GLY A 130 -16.04 -25.92 -4.93
CA GLY A 130 -16.43 -25.31 -3.67
C GLY A 130 -16.96 -23.91 -3.83
N THR A 131 -17.26 -23.28 -2.71
CA THR A 131 -17.73 -21.91 -2.63
C THR A 131 -16.77 -21.08 -1.80
N LEU A 132 -16.29 -19.98 -2.37
CA LEU A 132 -15.42 -19.01 -1.70
C LEU A 132 -16.26 -17.80 -1.28
N THR A 133 -16.09 -17.32 -0.05
CA THR A 133 -16.56 -15.99 0.36
C THR A 133 -15.35 -15.18 0.81
N LEU A 134 -14.90 -14.21 0.01
CA LEU A 134 -13.81 -13.30 0.35
C LEU A 134 -14.37 -11.93 0.75
N LYS A 135 -14.02 -11.43 1.93
CA LYS A 135 -14.50 -10.15 2.46
C LYS A 135 -13.49 -9.02 2.21
N ALA A 136 -13.96 -7.78 2.36
CA ALA A 136 -13.14 -6.58 2.14
C ALA A 136 -11.94 -6.48 3.08
N ASP A 137 -12.03 -7.07 4.28
CA ASP A 137 -10.93 -7.10 5.27
C ASP A 137 -9.88 -8.19 4.98
N GLY A 138 -10.02 -8.93 3.88
CA GLY A 138 -9.14 -10.02 3.48
C GLY A 138 -9.45 -11.36 4.15
N SER A 139 -10.39 -11.42 5.09
CA SER A 139 -10.87 -12.69 5.65
C SER A 139 -11.68 -13.47 4.62
N TYR A 140 -11.64 -14.81 4.70
CA TYR A 140 -12.41 -15.64 3.78
C TYR A 140 -12.80 -16.99 4.35
N THR A 141 -13.86 -17.55 3.77
CA THR A 141 -14.23 -18.95 3.95
C THR A 141 -14.18 -19.70 2.64
N TYR A 142 -13.80 -20.97 2.70
CA TYR A 142 -13.94 -21.89 1.57
C TYR A 142 -14.57 -23.20 2.04
N THR A 143 -15.65 -23.59 1.35
CA THR A 143 -16.35 -24.84 1.63
C THR A 143 -16.39 -25.67 0.34
N PRO A 144 -15.73 -26.85 0.32
CA PRO A 144 -15.83 -27.80 -0.77
C PRO A 144 -17.30 -28.18 -1.04
N ASN A 145 -17.62 -28.40 -2.32
CA ASN A 145 -18.96 -28.82 -2.74
C ASN A 145 -19.00 -30.33 -3.06
N ALA A 146 -20.15 -30.83 -3.51
CA ALA A 146 -20.33 -32.24 -3.88
C ALA A 146 -19.40 -32.72 -5.01
N GLU A 147 -18.88 -31.83 -5.86
CA GLU A 147 -17.90 -32.22 -6.90
C GLU A 147 -16.53 -32.50 -6.29
N ALA A 148 -16.14 -31.77 -5.25
CA ALA A 148 -14.91 -32.08 -4.51
C ALA A 148 -15.01 -33.44 -3.81
N GLN A 149 -16.18 -33.78 -3.27
CA GLN A 149 -16.40 -35.08 -2.61
C GLN A 149 -16.24 -36.28 -3.54
N LYS A 150 -16.36 -36.08 -4.85
CA LYS A 150 -16.13 -37.17 -5.83
C LYS A 150 -14.65 -37.44 -6.07
N LEU A 151 -13.76 -36.62 -5.49
CA LEU A 151 -12.31 -36.81 -5.52
C LEU A 151 -11.83 -37.72 -4.38
N ASP A 152 -12.73 -38.07 -3.44
CA ASP A 152 -12.47 -39.10 -2.43
C ASP A 152 -12.36 -40.46 -3.14
N ASP A 153 -11.22 -41.13 -2.98
CA ASP A 153 -10.86 -42.40 -3.63
C ASP A 153 -11.46 -43.63 -2.90
#